data_AF-A0AAN9KF50-F1
#
_entry.id   AF-A0AAN9KF50-F1
#
_cell.length_a   1.000
_cell.length_b   1.000
_cell.length_c   1.000
_cell.angle_alpha   90.00
_cell.angle_beta   90.00
_cell.angle_gamma   90.00
#
_symmetry.space_group_name_H-M   'P 1'
#
loop_
_entity.id
_entity.type
_entity.pdbx_description
1 polymer ?
#
loop_
_entity_poly.entity_id
_entity_poly.type
_entity_poly.pdbx_seq_one_letter_code
_entity_poly.pdbx_strand_id
1 'polypeptide(L)'
;MFGIGTTLYAQGMCGQSEFIVWFERLVKLEFMLGFWALNVTLDKAFFFFGGTETHCALTAMASSVTSSFQFSNVKSVFLGETSKLRVSSVSAANVGSFRRTTECKESRIGKQPIAVPSNVTVKLEGQDIQVKGPLGELALTYPRDVLVEREESGILKVKKAVETRRANQMHGLFRTLISNLVVGVSKGFEKKLQLVGVGYRATVEGNEVVLNLGFSHPVKMAIPDGIKVKVEENTRITVSGYDKSEIGQFAASIRKWRPPEPYKGKGVRYADEIVRRKEGKAGKKK
;
A
#
# COMPACT_ATOMS: atom_id res chain seq x y z
N MET A 1 -57.42 -63.55 13.26
CA MET A 1 -58.16 -62.47 12.57
C MET A 1 -57.19 -61.86 11.56
N PHE A 2 -57.15 -62.33 10.30
CA PHE A 2 -57.94 -61.84 9.15
C PHE A 2 -57.83 -60.31 8.99
N GLY A 3 -57.39 -59.69 7.90
CA GLY A 3 -56.91 -60.08 6.56
C GLY A 3 -56.22 -58.83 5.93
N ILE A 4 -55.18 -58.95 5.08
CA ILE A 4 -55.15 -59.18 3.61
C ILE A 4 -55.44 -57.93 2.75
N GLY A 5 -54.55 -57.71 1.77
CA GLY A 5 -54.67 -56.80 0.61
C GLY A 5 -53.30 -56.25 0.18
N THR A 6 -52.34 -56.98 -0.42
CA THR A 6 -52.20 -57.52 -1.81
C THR A 6 -52.65 -56.61 -2.94
N THR A 7 -51.68 -56.13 -3.77
CA THR A 7 -51.46 -56.42 -5.22
C THR A 7 -50.25 -55.59 -5.74
N LEU A 8 -49.13 -56.15 -6.24
CA LEU A 8 -48.85 -56.67 -7.61
C LEU A 8 -48.81 -55.52 -8.66
N TYR A 9 -47.81 -55.23 -9.51
CA TYR A 9 -46.82 -55.95 -10.37
C TYR A 9 -45.60 -55.01 -10.57
N ALA A 10 -44.31 -55.38 -10.58
CA ALA A 10 -43.52 -56.34 -11.36
C ALA A 10 -43.04 -55.85 -12.75
N GLN A 11 -41.74 -56.13 -13.00
CA GLN A 11 -40.99 -56.17 -14.27
C GLN A 11 -40.52 -54.83 -14.86
N GLY A 12 -39.25 -54.63 -15.27
CA GLY A 12 -38.12 -55.54 -15.40
C GLY A 12 -37.36 -55.25 -16.70
N MET A 13 -36.02 -55.36 -16.62
CA MET A 13 -35.09 -55.66 -17.73
C MET A 13 -34.82 -54.52 -18.74
N CYS A 14 -33.68 -54.42 -19.42
CA CYS A 14 -32.31 -54.92 -19.31
C CYS A 14 -31.61 -54.37 -20.57
N GLY A 15 -30.42 -53.78 -20.42
CA GLY A 15 -29.26 -53.97 -21.31
C GLY A 15 -29.23 -53.47 -22.77
N GLN A 16 -28.02 -53.03 -23.15
CA GLN A 16 -27.41 -53.05 -24.50
C GLN A 16 -27.95 -52.00 -25.51
N SER A 17 -27.21 -51.47 -26.48
CA SER A 17 -25.79 -51.43 -26.88
C SER A 17 -25.75 -50.50 -28.11
N GLU A 18 -24.63 -49.81 -28.30
CA GLU A 18 -23.97 -49.42 -29.56
C GLU A 18 -24.75 -49.14 -30.88
N PHE A 19 -24.29 -48.05 -31.53
CA PHE A 19 -23.98 -47.95 -32.96
C PHE A 19 -25.09 -47.93 -34.03
N ILE A 20 -25.19 -46.76 -34.71
CA ILE A 20 -25.03 -46.57 -36.19
C ILE A 20 -26.12 -47.25 -37.08
N VAL A 21 -26.84 -46.62 -38.01
CA VAL A 21 -26.62 -45.62 -39.09
C VAL A 21 -28.04 -45.10 -39.48
N TRP A 22 -28.31 -43.98 -40.16
CA TRP A 22 -28.16 -43.70 -41.62
C TRP A 22 -28.90 -42.36 -41.85
N PHE A 23 -28.32 -41.26 -42.35
CA PHE A 23 -27.82 -40.96 -43.72
C PHE A 23 -28.80 -40.02 -44.46
N GLU A 24 -28.25 -39.12 -45.30
CA GLU A 24 -28.84 -37.96 -46.02
C GLU A 24 -28.99 -36.67 -45.19
N ARG A 25 -28.07 -35.69 -45.24
CA ARG A 25 -27.67 -34.98 -46.48
C ARG A 25 -26.25 -34.42 -46.37
N LEU A 26 -25.39 -34.91 -47.24
CA LEU A 26 -24.00 -34.52 -47.51
C LEU A 26 -23.97 -33.84 -48.89
N VAL A 27 -22.96 -32.96 -49.11
CA VAL A 27 -22.40 -32.53 -50.41
C VAL A 27 -23.11 -31.42 -51.21
N LYS A 28 -22.44 -30.25 -51.24
CA LYS A 28 -22.01 -29.45 -52.41
C LYS A 28 -21.41 -28.15 -51.82
N LEU A 29 -20.25 -27.63 -52.17
CA LEU A 29 -19.25 -27.95 -53.19
C LEU A 29 -18.02 -27.12 -52.82
N GLU A 30 -16.89 -27.77 -52.71
CA GLU A 30 -15.57 -27.18 -52.93
C GLU A 30 -15.45 -26.78 -54.42
N PHE A 31 -14.45 -25.96 -54.75
CA PHE A 31 -13.91 -25.63 -56.09
C PHE A 31 -14.23 -24.28 -56.76
N MET A 32 -13.11 -23.71 -57.25
CA MET A 32 -12.90 -22.66 -58.26
C MET A 32 -12.98 -21.21 -57.76
N LEU A 33 -11.97 -20.34 -57.85
CA LEU A 33 -10.68 -20.23 -58.58
C LEU A 33 -9.90 -19.14 -57.79
N GLY A 34 -8.58 -19.21 -57.55
CA GLY A 34 -7.53 -19.07 -58.56
C GLY A 34 -7.06 -17.60 -58.65
N PHE A 35 -5.73 -17.39 -58.67
CA PHE A 35 -4.98 -16.13 -58.88
C PHE A 35 -4.92 -15.20 -57.64
N TRP A 36 -3.76 -14.83 -57.08
CA TRP A 36 -2.55 -14.35 -57.75
C TRP A 36 -1.29 -14.62 -56.90
N ALA A 37 -0.33 -15.35 -57.47
CA ALA A 37 1.07 -15.23 -57.15
C ALA A 37 1.68 -14.17 -58.08
N LEU A 38 2.49 -13.24 -57.57
CA LEU A 38 3.88 -13.00 -58.02
C LEU A 38 4.47 -11.70 -57.44
N ASN A 39 5.69 -11.86 -56.92
CA ASN A 39 6.90 -11.05 -57.12
C ASN A 39 6.90 -9.53 -56.90
N VAL A 40 8.01 -9.11 -56.25
CA VAL A 40 9.05 -8.15 -56.71
C VAL A 40 9.62 -7.49 -55.43
N THR A 41 10.67 -8.05 -54.79
CA THR A 41 12.10 -7.74 -54.98
C THR A 41 12.42 -6.31 -55.42
N LEU A 42 13.13 -5.56 -54.58
CA LEU A 42 14.07 -4.46 -54.87
C LEU A 42 14.07 -3.53 -53.65
N ASP A 43 15.15 -2.94 -53.17
CA ASP A 43 16.59 -3.14 -53.25
C ASP A 43 17.15 -2.10 -52.27
N LYS A 44 18.37 -2.34 -51.78
CA LYS A 44 19.44 -1.36 -51.43
C LYS A 44 19.01 0.05 -50.96
N ALA A 45 19.58 0.62 -49.89
CA ALA A 45 20.99 1.02 -49.85
C ALA A 45 21.25 1.87 -48.59
N PHE A 46 22.48 1.78 -48.05
CA PHE A 46 23.32 2.91 -47.62
C PHE A 46 22.77 3.93 -46.59
N PHE A 47 23.33 4.11 -45.40
CA PHE A 47 24.68 4.60 -45.02
C PHE A 47 24.84 4.29 -43.51
N PHE A 48 25.84 3.63 -42.94
CA PHE A 48 27.29 3.89 -42.83
C PHE A 48 27.72 5.26 -42.27
N PHE A 49 28.77 5.19 -41.42
CA PHE A 49 29.45 6.19 -40.58
C PHE A 49 28.91 6.34 -39.15
N GLY A 50 29.62 6.00 -38.07
CA GLY A 50 31.05 5.77 -37.86
C GLY A 50 31.74 7.00 -37.26
N GLY A 51 32.54 6.79 -36.19
CA GLY A 51 33.41 7.79 -35.54
C GLY A 51 33.09 7.94 -34.04
N THR A 52 33.70 7.27 -33.06
CA THR A 52 35.11 7.16 -32.60
C THR A 52 35.78 8.48 -32.21
N GLU A 53 36.17 8.52 -30.92
CA GLU A 53 37.27 9.29 -30.30
C GLU A 53 37.04 10.82 -30.21
N THR A 54 37.44 11.57 -29.18
CA THR A 54 38.67 11.58 -28.38
C THR A 54 38.46 12.28 -27.04
N HIS A 55 39.34 11.96 -26.09
CA HIS A 55 39.68 12.74 -24.90
C HIS A 55 39.90 14.23 -25.19
N CYS A 56 39.50 15.11 -24.27
CA CYS A 56 40.27 16.31 -23.97
C CYS A 56 40.05 16.73 -22.51
N ALA A 57 41.16 16.71 -21.76
CA ALA A 57 41.27 17.34 -20.46
C ALA A 57 41.35 18.88 -20.60
N LEU A 58 41.38 19.54 -19.44
CA LEU A 58 41.93 20.87 -19.16
C LEU A 58 40.98 22.09 -19.22
N THR A 59 40.70 22.57 -18.00
CA THR A 59 40.99 23.94 -17.50
C THR A 59 39.78 24.71 -17.01
N ALA A 60 39.83 25.00 -15.71
CA ALA A 60 38.96 25.93 -15.00
C ALA A 60 39.16 27.37 -15.50
N MET A 61 38.07 28.07 -15.79
CA MET A 61 38.04 29.53 -15.88
C MET A 61 36.88 30.02 -14.99
N ALA A 62 37.24 30.59 -13.84
CA ALA A 62 36.33 31.31 -12.97
C ALA A 62 36.18 32.73 -13.53
N SER A 63 35.02 33.05 -14.10
CA SER A 63 34.64 34.42 -14.46
C SER A 63 33.80 35.03 -13.34
N SER A 64 34.37 36.05 -12.69
CA SER A 64 33.73 36.90 -11.69
C SER A 64 32.61 37.75 -12.33
N VAL A 65 31.36 37.52 -11.93
CA VAL A 65 30.24 38.41 -12.22
C VAL A 65 30.12 39.40 -11.06
N THR A 66 30.56 40.64 -11.29
CA THR A 66 30.37 41.77 -10.38
C THR A 66 28.94 42.29 -10.51
N SER A 67 28.13 42.08 -9.48
CA SER A 67 26.77 42.63 -9.38
C SER A 67 26.81 44.11 -8.98
N SER A 68 26.37 45.00 -9.86
CA SER A 68 26.05 46.39 -9.53
C SER A 68 24.63 46.49 -8.95
N PHE A 69 24.51 46.61 -7.64
CA PHE A 69 23.26 47.02 -6.98
C PHE A 69 23.36 48.48 -6.57
N GLN A 70 22.51 49.32 -7.17
CA GLN A 70 22.32 50.71 -6.73
C GLN A 70 21.49 50.73 -5.45
N PHE A 71 21.97 51.43 -4.42
CA PHE A 71 21.17 51.80 -3.25
C PHE A 71 20.73 53.26 -3.37
N SER A 72 19.43 53.48 -3.39
CA SER A 72 18.81 54.80 -3.33
C SER A 72 18.81 55.35 -1.90
N ASN A 73 19.19 56.63 -1.79
CA ASN A 73 19.21 57.46 -0.59
C ASN A 73 17.89 57.46 0.18
N VAL A 74 17.96 57.28 1.50
CA VAL A 74 16.95 57.77 2.45
C VAL A 74 17.62 58.76 3.40
N LYS A 75 17.08 59.98 3.37
CA LYS A 75 17.52 61.17 4.10
C LYS A 75 17.42 60.97 5.61
N SER A 76 18.39 61.56 6.30
CA SER A 76 18.40 61.77 7.75
C SER A 76 17.30 62.73 8.20
N VAL A 77 16.95 62.70 9.50
CA VAL A 77 16.81 63.87 10.39
C VAL A 77 16.65 63.37 11.83
N PHE A 78 17.39 64.02 12.74
CA PHE A 78 17.13 64.21 14.18
C PHE A 78 18.04 63.49 15.22
N LEU A 79 18.91 64.34 15.78
CA LEU A 79 19.66 64.29 17.05
C LEU A 79 20.81 63.29 17.21
N GLY A 80 21.92 63.84 17.71
CA GLY A 80 23.24 63.25 17.63
C GLY A 80 23.61 62.35 18.79
N GLU A 81 24.46 61.38 18.48
CA GLU A 81 25.60 60.96 19.28
C GLU A 81 26.52 60.13 18.39
N THR A 82 27.79 60.51 18.33
CA THR A 82 28.81 59.82 17.56
C THR A 82 29.20 58.52 18.26
N SER A 83 28.76 57.37 17.76
CA SER A 83 29.42 56.09 18.05
C SER A 83 30.16 55.61 16.79
N LYS A 84 31.49 55.61 16.90
CA LYS A 84 32.41 55.05 15.91
C LYS A 84 32.15 53.53 15.79
N LEU A 85 31.28 53.12 14.88
CA LEU A 85 31.22 51.73 14.45
C LEU A 85 32.07 51.56 13.19
N ARG A 86 33.33 51.15 13.38
CA ARG A 86 34.10 50.53 12.31
C ARG A 86 33.46 49.18 12.02
N VAL A 87 32.66 49.11 10.96
CA VAL A 87 32.33 47.83 10.34
C VAL A 87 33.52 47.46 9.46
N SER A 88 34.37 46.55 9.93
CA SER A 88 35.35 45.91 9.07
C SER A 88 34.59 45.12 8.01
N SER A 89 34.70 45.53 6.75
CA SER A 89 34.23 44.75 5.61
C SER A 89 35.13 43.54 5.45
N VAL A 90 34.85 42.47 6.18
CA VAL A 90 35.45 41.17 5.92
C VAL A 90 34.83 40.67 4.61
N SER A 91 35.65 40.57 3.56
CA SER A 91 35.23 39.96 2.31
C SER A 91 34.76 38.52 2.60
N ALA A 92 33.52 38.21 2.21
CA ALA A 92 32.98 36.86 2.27
C ALA A 92 33.75 35.95 1.28
N ALA A 93 34.94 35.50 1.67
CA ALA A 93 35.65 34.46 0.97
C ALA A 93 34.89 33.15 1.18
N ASN A 94 34.43 32.56 0.07
CA ASN A 94 33.92 31.20 -0.08
C ASN A 94 33.54 30.51 1.23
N VAL A 95 32.29 30.75 1.69
CA VAL A 95 31.63 29.75 2.52
C VAL A 95 31.34 28.58 1.59
N GLY A 96 32.38 27.77 1.34
CA GLY A 96 32.21 26.45 0.75
C GLY A 96 31.13 25.78 1.57
N SER A 97 30.01 25.46 0.94
CA SER A 97 28.96 24.70 1.59
C SER A 97 29.53 23.32 1.86
N PHE A 98 30.25 23.18 2.98
CA PHE A 98 30.60 21.91 3.55
C PHE A 98 29.28 21.33 4.05
N ARG A 99 28.50 20.79 3.10
CA ARG A 99 27.45 19.84 3.43
C ARG A 99 28.21 18.74 4.13
N ARG A 100 28.18 18.75 5.47
CA ARG A 100 28.67 17.63 6.27
C ARG A 100 28.08 16.40 5.60
N THR A 101 28.93 15.54 5.06
CA THR A 101 28.54 14.19 4.66
C THR A 101 27.99 13.60 5.93
N THR A 102 26.67 13.65 6.06
CA THR A 102 26.00 13.11 7.23
C THR A 102 26.12 11.63 7.04
N GLU A 103 27.08 11.01 7.73
CA GLU A 103 27.15 9.57 7.83
C GLU A 103 25.80 9.10 8.34
N CYS A 104 25.02 8.53 7.42
CA CYS A 104 23.67 8.15 7.70
C CYS A 104 23.76 6.90 8.56
N LYS A 105 23.65 7.08 9.88
CA LYS A 105 23.61 5.98 10.85
C LYS A 105 22.52 5.00 10.43
N GLU A 106 22.89 3.73 10.42
CA GLU A 106 22.05 2.59 10.09
C GLU A 106 20.81 2.48 11.01
N SER A 107 19.68 2.08 10.42
CA SER A 107 18.41 1.95 11.15
C SER A 107 18.42 0.70 12.05
N ARG A 108 18.17 0.88 13.36
CA ARG A 108 18.00 -0.25 14.31
C ARG A 108 16.87 -1.19 13.89
N ILE A 109 15.80 -0.63 13.31
CA ILE A 109 14.64 -1.40 12.83
C ILE A 109 15.01 -2.25 11.62
N GLY A 110 15.75 -1.68 10.67
CA GLY A 110 16.12 -2.38 9.44
C GLY A 110 17.15 -3.50 9.64
N LYS A 111 17.95 -3.46 10.72
CA LYS A 111 18.86 -4.55 11.10
C LYS A 111 18.17 -5.83 11.56
N GLN A 112 16.95 -5.71 12.07
CA GLN A 112 16.26 -6.84 12.67
C GLN A 112 15.83 -7.82 11.56
N PRO A 113 16.32 -9.07 11.59
CA PRO A 113 15.93 -10.09 10.61
C PRO A 113 14.44 -10.41 10.74
N ILE A 114 13.83 -10.85 9.64
CA ILE A 114 12.43 -11.29 9.61
C ILE A 114 12.43 -12.81 9.48
N ALA A 115 11.97 -13.51 10.51
CA ALA A 115 11.79 -14.96 10.46
C ALA A 115 10.51 -15.30 9.69
N VAL A 116 10.61 -16.14 8.67
CA VAL A 116 9.45 -16.62 7.90
C VAL A 116 8.97 -17.93 8.50
N PRO A 117 7.72 -18.02 8.98
CA PRO A 117 7.16 -19.29 9.45
C PRO A 117 6.99 -20.25 8.27
N SER A 118 7.08 -21.56 8.52
CA SER A 118 6.97 -22.62 7.50
C SER A 118 5.69 -22.56 6.65
N ASN A 119 4.63 -21.98 7.21
CA ASN A 119 3.32 -21.86 6.56
C ASN A 119 3.25 -20.75 5.51
N VAL A 120 4.33 -19.98 5.30
CA VAL A 120 4.37 -18.82 4.42
C VAL A 120 5.44 -19.00 3.35
N THR A 121 5.03 -18.85 2.09
CA THR A 121 5.93 -18.87 0.93
C THR A 121 6.16 -17.46 0.41
N VAL A 122 7.43 -17.08 0.29
CA VAL A 122 7.84 -15.78 -0.24
C VAL A 122 8.49 -15.98 -1.61
N LYS A 123 7.99 -15.29 -2.63
CA LYS A 123 8.59 -15.19 -3.95
C LYS A 123 9.18 -13.79 -4.13
N LEU A 124 10.41 -13.73 -4.62
CA LEU A 124 11.13 -12.49 -4.90
C LEU A 124 11.38 -12.42 -6.41
N GLU A 125 10.77 -11.46 -7.08
CA GLU A 125 10.90 -11.20 -8.52
C GLU A 125 11.56 -9.82 -8.70
N GLY A 126 12.88 -9.77 -8.55
CA GLY A 126 13.66 -8.53 -8.71
C GLY A 126 13.34 -7.47 -7.64
N GLN A 127 12.34 -6.63 -7.91
CA GLN A 127 11.83 -5.56 -7.02
C GLN A 127 10.41 -5.83 -6.50
N ASP A 128 9.79 -6.92 -6.92
CA ASP A 128 8.47 -7.33 -6.49
C ASP A 128 8.56 -8.48 -5.49
N ILE A 129 7.79 -8.37 -4.40
CA ILE A 129 7.64 -9.42 -3.39
C ILE A 129 6.21 -9.90 -3.44
N GLN A 130 6.06 -11.21 -3.59
CA GLN A 130 4.78 -11.88 -3.40
C GLN A 130 4.87 -12.80 -2.19
N VAL A 131 3.97 -12.63 -1.23
CA VAL A 131 3.89 -13.43 -0.01
C VAL A 131 2.57 -14.19 -0.04
N LYS A 132 2.64 -15.51 -0.03
CA LYS A 132 1.48 -16.41 0.03
C LYS A 132 1.45 -17.12 1.37
N GLY A 133 0.28 -17.19 1.98
CA GLY A 133 0.06 -17.89 3.23
C GLY A 133 -1.36 -18.45 3.35
N PRO A 134 -1.74 -18.97 4.53
CA PRO A 134 -3.03 -19.62 4.73
C PRO A 134 -4.23 -18.69 4.57
N LEU A 135 -4.07 -17.39 4.85
CA LEU A 135 -5.17 -16.41 4.81
C LEU A 135 -5.35 -15.73 3.45
N GLY A 136 -4.37 -15.80 2.56
CA GLY A 136 -4.38 -15.14 1.26
C GLY A 136 -2.99 -14.88 0.69
N GLU A 137 -2.96 -14.04 -0.34
CA GLU A 137 -1.74 -13.56 -0.99
C GLU A 137 -1.65 -12.04 -0.97
N LEU A 138 -0.43 -11.54 -0.80
CA LEU A 138 -0.13 -10.11 -0.82
C LEU A 138 1.08 -9.84 -1.71
N ALA A 139 1.02 -8.75 -2.45
CA ALA A 139 2.10 -8.28 -3.30
C ALA A 139 2.55 -6.88 -2.88
N LEU A 140 3.86 -6.62 -2.95
CA LEU A 140 4.45 -5.32 -2.66
C LEU A 140 5.66 -5.08 -3.57
N THR A 141 5.67 -3.93 -4.25
CA THR A 141 6.82 -3.45 -5.01
C THR A 141 7.66 -2.50 -4.15
N TYR A 142 8.98 -2.69 -4.15
CA TYR A 142 9.92 -1.81 -3.45
C TYR A 142 10.84 -1.07 -4.43
N PRO A 143 11.34 0.13 -4.07
CA PRO A 143 12.22 0.91 -4.93
C PRO A 143 13.64 0.33 -4.97
N ARG A 144 14.38 0.69 -6.02
CA ARG A 144 15.78 0.31 -6.28
C ARG A 144 16.76 0.54 -5.13
N ASP A 145 16.44 1.44 -4.20
CA ASP A 145 17.27 1.78 -3.05
C ASP A 145 17.38 0.63 -2.02
N VAL A 146 16.46 -0.34 -2.09
CA VAL A 146 16.32 -1.45 -1.13
C VAL A 146 16.55 -2.78 -1.82
N LEU A 147 17.31 -3.66 -1.16
CA LEU A 147 17.56 -5.02 -1.60
C LEU A 147 17.05 -5.99 -0.53
N VAL A 148 16.33 -7.02 -0.94
CA VAL A 148 15.81 -8.04 -0.02
C VAL A 148 16.47 -9.36 -0.36
N GLU A 149 17.18 -9.93 0.60
CA GLU A 149 17.88 -11.20 0.47
C GLU A 149 17.18 -12.26 1.33
N ARG A 150 17.03 -13.45 0.77
CA ARG A 150 16.52 -14.63 1.46
C ARG A 150 17.68 -15.54 1.81
N GLU A 151 17.87 -15.79 3.10
CA GLU A 151 18.88 -16.73 3.59
C GLU A 151 18.33 -18.16 3.57
N GLU A 152 19.23 -19.13 3.43
CA GLU A 152 18.93 -20.57 3.44
C GLU A 152 18.23 -21.00 4.74
N SER A 153 18.54 -20.33 5.85
CA SER A 153 17.93 -20.55 7.17
C SER A 153 16.46 -20.10 7.28
N GLY A 154 15.82 -19.63 6.21
CA GLY A 154 14.42 -19.17 6.21
C GLY A 154 14.23 -17.75 6.77
N ILE A 155 15.32 -16.98 6.83
CA ILE A 155 15.32 -15.60 7.32
C ILE A 155 15.36 -14.63 6.13
N LEU A 156 14.58 -13.56 6.18
CA LEU A 156 14.68 -12.44 5.24
C LEU A 156 15.48 -11.31 5.87
N LYS A 157 16.52 -10.88 5.16
CA LYS A 157 17.31 -9.69 5.50
C LYS A 157 17.09 -8.61 4.46
N VAL A 158 16.79 -7.40 4.95
CA VAL A 158 16.68 -6.22 4.10
C VAL A 158 18.03 -5.50 4.16
N LYS A 159 18.59 -5.20 2.99
CA LYS A 159 19.80 -4.39 2.80
C LYS A 159 19.46 -3.13 1.99
N LYS A 160 20.40 -2.19 1.98
CA LYS A 160 20.36 -0.96 1.18
C LYS A 160 21.30 -1.12 0.01
N ALA A 161 20.91 -0.59 -1.15
CA ALA A 161 21.75 -0.57 -2.35
C ALA A 161 22.77 0.58 -2.30
N VAL A 162 22.39 1.73 -1.73
CA VAL A 162 23.22 2.94 -1.68
C VAL A 162 23.17 3.56 -0.29
N GLU A 163 24.29 4.12 0.15
CA GLU A 163 24.42 4.83 1.42
C GLU A 163 23.92 6.28 1.34
N THR A 164 22.60 6.45 1.14
CA THR A 164 21.95 7.76 1.15
C THR A 164 20.96 7.91 2.30
N ARG A 165 20.67 9.16 2.68
CA ARG A 165 19.62 9.47 3.67
C ARG A 165 18.26 8.85 3.28
N ARG A 166 17.93 8.87 1.99
CA ARG A 166 16.71 8.28 1.44
C ARG A 166 16.72 6.76 1.61
N ALA A 167 17.79 6.08 1.23
CA ALA A 167 17.91 4.64 1.37
C ALA A 167 17.77 4.18 2.83
N ASN A 168 18.33 4.93 3.79
CA ASN A 168 18.16 4.61 5.22
C ASN A 168 16.72 4.74 5.71
N GLN A 169 15.95 5.71 5.19
CA GLN A 169 14.51 5.83 5.50
C GLN A 169 13.72 4.66 4.90
N MET A 170 14.01 4.31 3.65
CA MET A 170 13.35 3.20 2.94
C MET A 170 13.67 1.85 3.59
N HIS A 171 14.92 1.62 3.99
CA HIS A 171 15.37 0.38 4.63
C HIS A 171 14.51 -0.01 5.84
N GLY A 172 14.27 0.93 6.77
CA GLY A 172 13.43 0.67 7.94
C GLY A 172 11.94 0.51 7.61
N LEU A 173 11.44 1.27 6.63
CA LEU A 173 10.07 1.19 6.17
C LEU A 173 9.76 -0.19 5.56
N PHE A 174 10.54 -0.60 4.56
CA PHE A 174 10.30 -1.84 3.83
C PHE A 174 10.51 -3.08 4.70
N ARG A 175 11.47 -3.07 5.62
CA ARG A 175 11.56 -4.11 6.65
C ARG A 175 10.24 -4.27 7.40
N THR A 176 9.62 -3.16 7.81
CA THR A 176 8.37 -3.19 8.58
C THR A 176 7.20 -3.62 7.71
N LEU A 177 7.13 -3.16 6.46
CA LEU A 177 6.10 -3.59 5.51
C LEU A 177 6.18 -5.09 5.26
N ILE A 178 7.35 -5.63 4.90
CA ILE A 178 7.56 -7.07 4.66
C ILE A 178 7.19 -7.89 5.90
N SER A 179 7.61 -7.44 7.09
CA SER A 179 7.24 -8.11 8.33
C SER A 179 5.72 -8.11 8.57
N ASN A 180 5.03 -7.02 8.25
CA ASN A 180 3.57 -6.97 8.33
C ASN A 180 2.92 -7.92 7.32
N LEU A 181 3.45 -8.06 6.10
CA LEU A 181 2.93 -9.02 5.10
C LEU A 181 3.01 -10.46 5.63
N VAL A 182 4.18 -10.87 6.13
CA VAL A 182 4.42 -12.22 6.64
C VAL A 182 3.50 -12.54 7.84
N VAL A 183 3.40 -11.61 8.79
CA VAL A 183 2.52 -11.78 9.96
C VAL A 183 1.04 -11.75 9.53
N GLY A 184 0.69 -10.89 8.58
CA GLY A 184 -0.66 -10.71 8.07
C GLY A 184 -1.21 -11.97 7.40
N VAL A 185 -0.46 -12.59 6.48
CA VAL A 185 -0.91 -13.82 5.83
C VAL A 185 -0.89 -15.04 6.76
N SER A 186 -0.07 -15.01 7.82
CA SER A 186 0.08 -16.14 8.76
C SER A 186 -0.93 -16.11 9.90
N LYS A 187 -1.01 -14.99 10.64
CA LYS A 187 -1.86 -14.83 11.83
C LYS A 187 -3.10 -13.98 11.56
N GLY A 188 -3.02 -13.07 10.59
CA GLY A 188 -4.01 -12.03 10.40
C GLY A 188 -3.88 -10.91 11.43
N PHE A 189 -4.63 -9.85 11.20
CA PHE A 189 -4.74 -8.72 12.12
C PHE A 189 -6.20 -8.53 12.53
N GLU A 190 -6.37 -8.01 13.75
CA GLU A 190 -7.67 -7.60 14.26
C GLU A 190 -7.61 -6.16 14.81
N LYS A 191 -8.69 -5.41 14.60
CA LYS A 191 -8.93 -4.10 15.18
C LYS A 191 -10.28 -4.10 15.86
N LYS A 192 -10.27 -3.87 17.17
CA LYS A 192 -11.47 -3.81 18.01
C LYS A 192 -11.92 -2.36 18.16
N LEU A 193 -13.17 -2.10 17.80
CA LEU A 193 -13.85 -0.82 17.96
C LEU A 193 -14.96 -0.98 18.99
N GLN A 194 -15.18 0.07 19.77
CA GLN A 194 -16.24 0.15 20.76
C GLN A 194 -17.12 1.36 20.50
N LEU A 195 -18.43 1.13 20.54
CA LEU A 195 -19.47 2.15 20.48
C LEU A 195 -19.83 2.57 21.90
N VAL A 196 -19.78 3.88 22.15
CA VAL A 196 -20.19 4.47 23.43
C VAL A 196 -21.31 5.46 23.16
N GLY A 197 -22.49 5.18 23.69
CA GLY A 197 -23.64 6.05 23.54
C GLY A 197 -24.94 5.31 23.84
N VAL A 198 -25.98 6.07 24.16
CA VAL A 198 -27.31 5.49 24.36
C VAL A 198 -27.92 5.25 22.99
N GLY A 199 -28.43 4.03 22.75
CA GLY A 199 -29.01 3.63 21.47
C GLY A 199 -27.99 3.39 20.36
N TYR A 200 -26.69 3.38 20.68
CA TYR A 200 -25.65 3.10 19.69
C TYR A 200 -25.50 1.60 19.49
N ARG A 201 -25.62 1.16 18.24
CA ARG A 201 -25.49 -0.25 17.89
C ARG A 201 -24.94 -0.43 16.48
N ALA A 202 -24.21 -1.51 16.26
CA ALA A 202 -23.82 -1.99 14.96
C ALA A 202 -24.47 -3.34 14.68
N THR A 203 -24.82 -3.58 13.42
CA THR A 203 -25.30 -4.87 12.91
C THR A 203 -24.58 -5.17 11.60
N VAL A 204 -24.37 -6.45 11.30
CA VAL A 204 -23.82 -6.89 10.02
C VAL A 204 -24.97 -7.48 9.21
N GLU A 205 -25.22 -6.91 8.02
CA GLU A 205 -26.25 -7.35 7.09
C GLU A 205 -25.55 -7.83 5.81
N GLY A 206 -25.34 -9.14 5.70
CA GLY A 206 -24.61 -9.73 4.57
C GLY A 206 -23.19 -9.15 4.43
N ASN A 207 -22.97 -8.38 3.36
CA ASN A 207 -21.69 -7.74 3.04
C ASN A 207 -21.61 -6.27 3.48
N GLU A 208 -22.59 -5.78 4.25
CA GLU A 208 -22.63 -4.41 4.74
C GLU A 208 -22.64 -4.36 6.27
N VAL A 209 -21.99 -3.33 6.83
CA VAL A 209 -22.09 -2.98 8.24
C VAL A 209 -23.05 -1.81 8.39
N VAL A 210 -24.09 -2.01 9.19
CA VAL A 210 -25.11 -1.00 9.48
C VAL A 210 -24.87 -0.43 10.86
N LEU A 211 -24.68 0.89 10.93
CA LEU A 211 -24.36 1.63 12.15
C LEU A 211 -25.51 2.56 12.53
N ASN A 212 -26.01 2.41 13.75
CA ASN A 212 -26.95 3.32 14.37
C ASN A 212 -26.18 4.17 15.40
N LEU A 213 -25.87 5.42 15.05
CA LEU A 213 -25.04 6.34 15.86
C LEU A 213 -25.84 7.56 16.35
N GLY A 214 -27.17 7.45 16.37
CA GLY A 214 -28.07 8.58 16.68
C GLY A 214 -28.24 9.57 15.53
N PHE A 215 -28.04 9.12 14.29
CA PHE A 215 -28.50 9.81 13.09
C PHE A 215 -29.95 9.42 12.78
N SER A 216 -30.65 10.22 11.98
CA SER A 216 -32.05 9.94 11.62
C SER A 216 -32.21 8.68 10.75
N HIS A 217 -31.20 8.34 9.94
CA HIS A 217 -31.16 7.13 9.12
C HIS A 217 -29.97 6.26 9.52
N PRO A 218 -30.06 4.93 9.34
CA PRO A 218 -28.94 4.03 9.59
C PRO A 218 -27.83 4.27 8.55
N VAL A 219 -26.58 4.27 9.00
CA VAL A 219 -25.41 4.41 8.13
C VAL A 219 -24.99 3.04 7.66
N LYS A 220 -25.04 2.78 6.36
CA LYS A 220 -24.60 1.52 5.76
C LYS A 220 -23.20 1.67 5.16
N MET A 221 -22.33 0.70 5.40
CA MET A 221 -20.97 0.66 4.86
C MET A 221 -20.68 -0.70 4.24
N ALA A 222 -20.35 -0.73 2.94
CA ALA A 222 -19.91 -1.94 2.28
C ALA A 222 -18.56 -2.42 2.84
N ILE A 223 -18.45 -3.72 3.11
CA ILE A 223 -17.20 -4.36 3.54
C ILE A 223 -16.38 -4.64 2.28
N PRO A 224 -15.13 -4.12 2.18
CA PRO A 224 -14.27 -4.42 1.05
C PRO A 224 -13.77 -5.87 1.11
N ASP A 225 -13.35 -6.39 -0.04
CA ASP A 225 -12.81 -7.74 -0.15
C ASP A 225 -11.59 -7.95 0.76
N GLY A 226 -11.42 -9.16 1.29
CA GLY A 226 -10.31 -9.49 2.18
C GLY A 226 -10.48 -9.05 3.65
N ILE A 227 -11.52 -8.27 3.97
CA ILE A 227 -11.88 -7.89 5.33
C ILE A 227 -13.11 -8.68 5.81
N LYS A 228 -13.05 -9.16 7.06
CA LYS A 228 -14.17 -9.78 7.77
C LYS A 228 -14.53 -8.94 8.98
N VAL A 229 -15.78 -8.50 9.05
CA VAL A 229 -16.30 -7.75 10.19
C VAL A 229 -17.18 -8.66 11.03
N LYS A 230 -16.90 -8.74 12.33
CA LYS A 230 -17.71 -9.45 13.31
C LYS A 230 -18.22 -8.46 14.35
N VAL A 231 -19.48 -8.60 14.73
CA VAL A 231 -20.09 -7.84 15.83
C VAL A 231 -20.34 -8.83 16.95
N GLU A 232 -19.54 -8.77 18.01
CA GLU A 232 -19.61 -9.69 19.17
C GLU A 232 -20.73 -9.27 20.12
N GLU A 233 -20.74 -7.98 20.46
CA GLU A 233 -21.80 -7.30 21.18
C GLU A 233 -22.33 -6.22 20.25
N ASN A 234 -23.60 -5.83 20.35
CA ASN A 234 -24.15 -4.71 19.55
C ASN A 234 -23.30 -3.42 19.65
N THR A 235 -22.48 -3.29 20.70
CA THR A 235 -21.57 -2.17 20.95
C THR A 235 -20.10 -2.45 20.60
N ARG A 236 -19.69 -3.69 20.27
CA ARG A 236 -18.29 -4.07 19.97
C ARG A 236 -18.18 -4.65 18.56
N ILE A 237 -17.30 -4.04 17.77
CA ILE A 237 -17.03 -4.42 16.39
C ILE A 237 -15.58 -4.89 16.30
N THR A 238 -15.37 -6.10 15.83
CA THR A 238 -14.05 -6.68 15.55
C THR A 238 -13.87 -6.74 14.04
N VAL A 239 -12.97 -5.91 13.51
CA VAL A 239 -12.57 -5.92 12.09
C VAL A 239 -11.32 -6.79 11.96
N SER A 240 -11.39 -7.84 11.15
CA SER A 240 -10.32 -8.81 10.94
C SER A 240 -9.95 -8.91 9.46
N GLY A 241 -8.69 -9.22 9.15
CA GLY A 241 -8.22 -9.39 7.76
C GLY A 241 -6.73 -9.72 7.71
N TYR A 242 -6.17 -9.84 6.51
CA TYR A 242 -4.75 -10.14 6.32
C TYR A 242 -3.90 -8.90 6.02
N ASP A 243 -4.44 -7.87 5.35
CA ASP A 243 -3.71 -6.61 5.14
C ASP A 243 -3.94 -5.60 6.29
N LYS A 244 -2.84 -5.13 6.86
CA LYS A 244 -2.85 -4.16 7.95
C LYS A 244 -3.33 -2.77 7.49
N SER A 245 -3.06 -2.41 6.23
CA SER A 245 -3.37 -1.07 5.71
C SER A 245 -4.87 -0.91 5.49
N GLU A 246 -5.49 -1.88 4.82
CA GLU A 246 -6.92 -1.93 4.54
C GLU A 246 -7.77 -2.00 5.83
N ILE A 247 -7.40 -2.85 6.78
CA ILE A 247 -8.08 -2.94 8.09
C ILE A 247 -8.02 -1.61 8.84
N GLY A 248 -6.85 -0.96 8.83
CA GLY A 248 -6.68 0.35 9.47
C GLY A 248 -7.53 1.43 8.81
N GLN A 249 -7.58 1.44 7.48
CA GLN A 249 -8.36 2.38 6.69
C GLN A 249 -9.88 2.19 6.90
N PHE A 250 -10.34 0.93 6.91
CA PHE A 250 -11.74 0.62 7.15
C PHE A 250 -12.18 0.99 8.57
N ALA A 251 -11.36 0.63 9.58
CA ALA A 251 -11.62 1.01 10.98
C ALA A 251 -11.64 2.54 11.18
N ALA A 252 -10.73 3.27 10.52
CA ALA A 252 -10.72 4.73 10.53
C ALA A 252 -11.97 5.32 9.86
N SER A 253 -12.46 4.69 8.78
CA SER A 253 -13.68 5.09 8.07
C SER A 253 -14.92 4.94 8.95
N ILE A 254 -15.03 3.85 9.74
CA ILE A 254 -16.09 3.68 10.74
C ILE A 254 -16.00 4.81 11.80
N ARG A 255 -14.79 5.08 12.33
CA ARG A 255 -14.58 6.11 13.35
C ARG A 255 -14.91 7.53 12.86
N LYS A 256 -14.72 7.80 11.56
CA LYS A 256 -14.96 9.11 10.94
C LYS A 256 -16.41 9.59 11.09
N TRP A 257 -17.39 8.68 11.08
CA TRP A 257 -18.81 9.04 11.19
C TRP A 257 -19.16 9.73 12.50
N ARG A 258 -18.64 9.22 13.62
CA ARG A 258 -18.85 9.81 14.94
C ARG A 258 -17.62 9.62 15.82
N PRO A 259 -16.63 10.53 15.75
CA PRO A 259 -15.44 10.45 16.60
C PRO A 259 -15.81 10.64 18.08
N PRO A 260 -14.95 10.17 19.01
CA PRO A 260 -15.23 10.26 20.43
C PRO A 260 -15.21 11.71 20.91
N GLU A 261 -16.29 12.15 21.58
CA GLU A 261 -16.38 13.51 22.09
C GLU A 261 -15.50 13.74 23.35
N PRO A 262 -15.01 14.96 23.60
CA PRO A 262 -14.09 15.25 24.70
C PRO A 262 -14.76 15.31 26.08
N TYR A 263 -16.08 15.23 26.20
CA TYR A 263 -16.79 15.31 27.48
C TYR A 263 -17.14 13.92 28.02
N LYS A 264 -18.13 13.25 27.41
CA LYS A 264 -18.58 11.92 27.88
C LYS A 264 -17.92 10.77 27.11
N GLY A 265 -17.09 11.06 26.09
CA GLY A 265 -16.46 10.03 25.27
C GLY A 265 -17.42 9.23 24.40
N LYS A 266 -18.62 9.77 24.12
CA LYS A 266 -19.57 9.17 23.19
C LYS A 266 -19.04 9.18 21.77
N GLY A 267 -19.36 8.14 21.01
CA GLY A 267 -18.92 7.94 19.63
C GLY A 267 -18.30 6.55 19.44
N VAL A 268 -17.62 6.40 18.31
CA VAL A 268 -16.83 5.21 17.98
C VAL A 268 -15.39 5.47 18.44
N ARG A 269 -14.84 4.57 19.25
CA ARG A 269 -13.43 4.59 19.66
C ARG A 269 -12.77 3.25 19.42
N TYR A 270 -11.44 3.20 19.42
CA TYR A 270 -10.74 1.91 19.52
C TYR A 270 -10.89 1.36 20.94
N ALA A 271 -10.83 0.03 21.10
CA ALA A 271 -11.02 -0.63 22.39
C ALA A 271 -10.09 -0.09 23.49
N ASP A 272 -8.82 0.14 23.14
CA ASP A 272 -7.78 0.61 24.08
C ASP A 272 -7.52 2.12 23.99
N GLU A 273 -8.44 2.90 23.37
CA GLU A 273 -8.26 4.34 23.20
C GLU A 273 -8.59 5.13 24.48
N ILE A 274 -7.60 5.85 25.00
CA ILE A 274 -7.78 6.78 26.13
C ILE A 274 -8.27 8.13 25.60
N VAL A 275 -9.56 8.40 25.78
CA VAL A 275 -10.18 9.69 25.43
C VAL A 275 -9.98 10.67 26.57
N ARG A 276 -9.29 11.79 26.31
CA ARG A 276 -9.12 12.88 27.29
C ARG A 276 -10.48 13.52 27.58
N ARG A 277 -10.98 13.34 28.81
CA ARG A 277 -12.25 13.90 29.26
C ARG A 277 -12.05 15.27 29.89
N LYS A 278 -12.75 16.28 29.38
CA LYS A 278 -12.88 17.59 30.01
C LYS A 278 -14.05 17.56 30.99
N GLU A 279 -13.89 18.25 32.10
CA GLU A 279 -15.00 18.53 33.00
C GLU A 279 -16.09 19.29 32.24
N GLY A 280 -17.34 18.85 32.41
CA GLY A 280 -18.47 19.42 31.69
C GLY A 280 -18.90 20.76 32.28
N LYS A 281 -19.97 20.74 33.08
CA LYS A 281 -20.54 21.97 33.65
C LYS A 281 -19.55 22.62 34.62
N ALA A 282 -18.95 23.73 34.21
CA ALA A 282 -18.01 24.55 35.00
C ALA A 282 -18.75 25.44 36.02
N GLY A 283 -19.65 24.87 36.81
CA GLY A 283 -20.39 25.60 37.86
C GLY A 283 -19.66 25.67 39.19
N LYS A 284 -18.62 24.85 39.38
CA LYS A 284 -17.89 24.77 40.66
C LYS A 284 -16.64 25.64 40.56
N LYS A 285 -16.67 26.82 41.17
CA LYS A 285 -15.46 27.61 41.43
C LYS A 285 -14.58 26.81 42.38
N LYS A 286 -13.29 26.68 42.06
CA LYS A 286 -12.29 25.99 42.87
C LYS A 286 -11.82 26.88 44.01
#